data_AF-F4XTR4-F1
#
_entry.id   AF-F4XTR4-F1
#
_cell.length_a   1.000
_cell.length_b   1.000
_cell.length_c   1.000
_cell.angle_alpha   90.00
_cell.angle_beta   90.00
_cell.angle_gamma   90.00
#
_symmetry.space_group_name_H-M   'P 1'
#
loop_
_entity.id
_entity.type
_entity.pdbx_description
1 polymer ?
#
loop_
_entity_poly.entity_id
_entity_poly.type
_entity_poly.pdbx_seq_one_letter_code
_entity_poly.pdbx_strand_id
1 'polypeptide(L)'
;MALAVYTREAFPEQWAMAQFNLGRAYVNRITGQKAQNQENAIACYQLAKEVYTREAFPVDWASTQKNLGSAYRNRITGQKAQNLEKAFA
;
A
#
# COMPACT_ATOMS: atom_id res chain seq x y z
N MET A 1 -14.40 -4.65 -18.49
CA MET A 1 -12.93 -4.58 -18.69
C MET A 1 -12.43 -3.17 -18.36
N ALA A 2 -12.36 -2.80 -17.07
CA ALA A 2 -11.94 -1.44 -16.65
C ALA A 2 -10.45 -1.34 -16.26
N LEU A 3 -9.78 -2.47 -16.03
CA LEU A 3 -8.37 -2.51 -15.60
C LEU A 3 -7.36 -2.12 -16.70
N ALA A 4 -7.78 -2.01 -17.96
CA ALA A 4 -6.89 -1.67 -19.07
C ALA A 4 -6.78 -0.16 -19.36
N VAL A 5 -7.61 0.68 -18.72
CA VAL A 5 -7.69 2.13 -19.04
C VAL A 5 -6.96 3.01 -18.03
N TYR A 6 -6.72 2.52 -16.80
CA TYR A 6 -5.99 3.26 -15.76
C TYR A 6 -4.56 2.73 -15.64
N THR A 7 -3.69 3.07 -16.60
CA THR A 7 -2.25 2.82 -16.46
C THR A 7 -1.59 3.93 -15.65
N ARG A 8 -0.43 3.63 -15.06
CA ARG A 8 0.37 4.60 -14.31
C ARG A 8 0.74 5.82 -15.18
N GLU A 9 0.92 5.66 -16.49
CA GLU A 9 1.25 6.78 -17.37
C GLU A 9 0.04 7.64 -17.74
N ALA A 10 -1.14 7.04 -17.94
CA ALA A 10 -2.32 7.76 -18.42
C ALA A 10 -3.09 8.46 -17.29
N PHE A 11 -3.17 7.83 -16.12
CA PHE A 11 -3.96 8.30 -14.97
C PHE A 11 -3.23 8.00 -13.65
N PRO A 12 -2.09 8.65 -13.38
CA PRO A 12 -1.22 8.31 -12.26
C PRO A 12 -1.94 8.39 -10.91
N GLU A 13 -2.75 9.42 -10.68
CA GLU A 13 -3.48 9.61 -9.43
C GLU A 13 -4.55 8.54 -9.21
N GLN A 14 -5.39 8.27 -10.22
CA GLN A 14 -6.45 7.26 -10.13
C GLN A 14 -5.86 5.86 -9.99
N TRP A 15 -4.74 5.59 -10.67
CA TRP A 15 -4.00 4.35 -10.52
C TRP A 15 -3.45 4.21 -9.09
N ALA A 16 -2.84 5.26 -8.53
CA ALA A 16 -2.36 5.26 -7.15
C ALA A 16 -3.49 5.08 -6.13
N MET A 17 -4.66 5.70 -6.39
CA MET A 17 -5.87 5.52 -5.57
C MET A 17 -6.36 4.07 -5.61
N ALA A 18 -6.32 3.45 -6.79
CA ALA A 18 -6.68 2.04 -6.95
C ALA A 18 -5.73 1.13 -6.16
N GLN A 19 -4.43 1.37 -6.22
CA GLN A 19 -3.43 0.65 -5.43
C GLN A 19 -3.66 0.85 -3.92
N PHE A 20 -3.88 2.08 -3.47
CA PHE A 20 -4.18 2.37 -2.07
C PHE A 20 -5.43 1.62 -1.57
N ASN A 21 -6.50 1.63 -2.36
CA ASN A 21 -7.74 0.93 -2.01
C ASN A 21 -7.58 -0.59 -2.01
N LEU A 22 -6.83 -1.16 -2.96
CA LEU A 22 -6.48 -2.57 -2.97
C LEU A 22 -5.68 -2.96 -1.71
N GLY A 23 -4.73 -2.13 -1.30
CA GLY A 23 -3.99 -2.33 -0.06
C GLY A 23 -4.91 -2.43 1.16
N ARG A 24 -5.90 -1.52 1.27
CA ARG A 24 -6.91 -1.56 2.35
C ARG A 24 -7.77 -2.81 2.28
N ALA A 25 -8.17 -3.23 1.08
CA ALA A 25 -8.96 -4.43 0.90
C ALA A 25 -8.19 -5.68 1.36
N TYR A 26 -6.90 -5.78 1.04
CA TYR A 26 -6.05 -6.88 1.50
C TYR A 26 -5.87 -6.89 3.03
N VAL A 27 -5.69 -5.74 3.67
CA VAL A 27 -5.61 -5.66 5.15
C VAL A 27 -6.87 -6.21 5.81
N ASN A 28 -8.05 -5.92 5.25
CA ASN A 28 -9.35 -6.32 5.81
C ASN A 28 -9.83 -7.70 5.35
N ARG A 29 -9.12 -8.34 4.41
CA ARG A 29 -9.55 -9.60 3.83
C ARG A 29 -9.46 -10.74 4.83
N ILE A 30 -10.61 -11.31 5.18
CA ILE A 30 -10.74 -12.44 6.12
C ILE A 30 -10.46 -13.81 5.49
N THR A 31 -10.46 -13.89 4.15
CA THR A 31 -10.20 -15.12 3.39
C THR A 31 -8.76 -15.16 2.85
N GLY A 32 -8.23 -16.37 2.62
CA GLY A 32 -6.85 -16.57 2.17
C GLY A 32 -5.84 -16.56 3.31
N GLN A 33 -4.55 -16.70 2.98
CA GLN A 33 -3.49 -16.70 3.98
C GLN A 33 -3.22 -15.29 4.47
N LYS A 34 -3.43 -15.05 5.77
CA LYS A 34 -3.23 -13.74 6.41
C LYS A 34 -1.85 -13.14 6.12
N ALA A 35 -0.80 -13.96 6.12
CA ALA A 35 0.55 -13.54 5.78
C ALA A 35 0.64 -12.97 4.36
N GLN A 36 0.13 -13.69 3.36
CA GLN A 36 0.12 -13.22 1.97
C GLN A 36 -0.72 -11.95 1.78
N ASN A 37 -1.86 -11.86 2.47
CA ASN A 37 -2.69 -10.65 2.44
C ASN A 37 -1.91 -9.42 2.95
N GLN A 38 -1.10 -9.57 4.01
CA GLN A 38 -0.25 -8.47 4.49
C GLN A 38 0.83 -8.08 3.47
N GLU A 39 1.51 -9.07 2.85
CA GLU A 39 2.51 -8.76 1.81
C GLU A 39 1.90 -8.03 0.60
N ASN A 40 0.73 -8.48 0.14
CA ASN A 40 0.02 -7.85 -0.96
C ASN A 40 -0.40 -6.42 -0.60
N ALA A 41 -0.86 -6.19 0.64
CA ALA A 41 -1.20 -4.86 1.11
C ALA A 41 0.02 -3.92 1.10
N ILE A 42 1.16 -4.40 1.61
CA ILE A 42 2.43 -3.64 1.61
C ILE A 42 2.84 -3.28 0.18
N ALA A 43 2.81 -4.23 -0.75
CA ALA A 43 3.15 -3.99 -2.15
C ALA A 43 2.25 -2.94 -2.79
N CYS A 44 0.93 -3.02 -2.56
CA CYS A 44 -0.03 -2.05 -3.08
C CYS A 44 0.25 -0.63 -2.54
N TYR A 45 0.49 -0.48 -1.25
CA TYR A 45 0.80 0.84 -0.70
C TYR A 45 2.16 1.39 -1.15
N GLN A 46 3.15 0.52 -1.40
CA GLN A 46 4.43 0.94 -1.98
C GLN A 46 4.24 1.50 -3.40
N LEU A 47 3.41 0.85 -4.22
CA LEU A 47 3.06 1.35 -5.54
C LEU A 47 2.33 2.70 -5.48
N ALA A 48 1.37 2.88 -4.56
CA ALA A 48 0.68 4.15 -4.38
C ALA A 48 1.64 5.31 -4.00
N LYS A 49 2.66 5.01 -3.18
CA LYS A 49 3.69 5.98 -2.74
C LYS A 49 4.59 6.47 -3.89
N GLU A 50 4.66 5.79 -5.03
CA GLU A 50 5.40 6.26 -6.21
C GLU A 50 4.75 7.47 -6.89
N VAL A 51 3.45 7.69 -6.65
CA VAL A 51 2.69 8.83 -7.19
C VAL A 51 2.32 9.79 -6.07
N TYR A 52 1.82 9.27 -4.94
CA TYR A 52 1.50 10.08 -3.76
C TYR A 52 2.78 10.44 -3.04
N THR A 53 3.53 11.42 -3.55
CA THR A 53 4.72 11.98 -2.90
C THR A 53 4.34 13.05 -1.89
N ARG A 54 5.25 13.35 -0.96
CA ARG A 54 5.03 14.37 0.08
C ARG A 54 4.82 15.76 -0.52
N GLU A 55 5.45 16.04 -1.66
CA GLU A 55 5.44 17.33 -2.33
C GLU A 55 4.17 17.54 -3.16
N ALA A 56 3.74 16.52 -3.90
CA ALA A 56 2.59 16.62 -4.80
C ALA A 56 1.26 16.31 -4.11
N PHE A 57 1.25 15.36 -3.16
CA PHE A 57 0.04 14.87 -2.50
C PHE A 57 0.28 14.63 -1.00
N PRO A 58 0.54 15.67 -0.19
CA PRO A 58 0.96 15.52 1.20
C PRO A 58 -0.04 14.72 2.07
N VAL A 59 -1.34 14.88 1.82
CA VAL A 59 -2.42 14.20 2.56
C VAL A 59 -2.48 12.71 2.22
N ASP A 60 -2.44 12.38 0.92
CA ASP A 60 -2.47 11.00 0.43
C ASP A 60 -1.18 10.25 0.76
N TRP A 61 -0.03 10.94 0.69
CA TRP A 61 1.26 10.42 1.13
C TRP A 61 1.22 10.06 2.62
N ALA A 62 0.75 10.97 3.48
CA ALA A 62 0.64 10.72 4.92
C ALA A 62 -0.31 9.54 5.22
N SER A 63 -1.44 9.46 4.51
CA SER A 63 -2.39 8.37 4.64
C SER A 63 -1.81 7.02 4.18
N THR A 64 -1.05 7.02 3.08
CA THR A 64 -0.34 5.84 2.55
C THR A 64 0.73 5.37 3.51
N GLN A 65 1.52 6.28 4.07
CA GLN A 65 2.55 5.99 5.06
C GLN A 65 1.97 5.42 6.36
N LYS A 66 0.89 6.00 6.87
CA LYS A 66 0.17 5.46 8.04
C LYS A 66 -0.28 4.01 7.82
N ASN A 67 -0.83 3.72 6.64
CA ASN A 67 -1.29 2.38 6.32
C ASN A 67 -0.15 1.39 6.07
N LEU A 68 0.95 1.83 5.47
CA LEU A 68 2.20 1.05 5.37
C LEU A 68 2.73 0.68 6.74
N GLY A 69 2.84 1.66 7.65
CA GLY A 69 3.31 1.41 9.01
C GLY A 69 2.44 0.40 9.76
N SER A 70 1.11 0.51 9.61
CA SER A 70 0.16 -0.46 10.18
C SER A 70 0.32 -1.86 9.56
N ALA A 71 0.49 -1.95 8.24
CA ALA A 71 0.69 -3.24 7.55
C ALA A 71 2.02 -3.90 7.96
N TYR A 72 3.11 -3.13 8.05
CA TYR A 72 4.39 -3.63 8.53
C TYR A 72 4.35 -4.07 10.00
N ARG A 73 3.65 -3.30 10.86
CA ARG A 73 3.45 -3.68 12.27
C ARG A 73 2.71 -5.01 12.41
N ASN A 74 1.74 -5.27 11.52
CA ASN A 74 0.92 -6.49 11.52
C ASN A 74 1.50 -7.62 10.67
N ARG A 75 2.62 -7.39 9.98
CA ARG A 75 3.27 -8.36 9.09
C ARG A 75 3.74 -9.57 9.90
N ILE A 76 3.29 -10.75 9.46
CA ILE A 76 3.56 -12.03 10.13
C ILE A 76 4.92 -12.60 9.70
N THR A 77 5.36 -12.26 8.49
CA THR A 77 6.62 -12.75 7.91
C THR A 77 7.77 -11.76 8.12
N GLY A 78 9.01 -12.27 8.05
CA GLY A 78 10.22 -11.49 8.25
C GLY A 78 10.56 -11.20 9.71
N GLN A 79 11.72 -10.61 9.96
CA GLN A 79 12.14 -10.24 11.30
C GLN A 79 11.38 -8.99 11.77
N LYS A 80 10.83 -9.05 12.98
CA LYS A 80 10.02 -7.99 13.58
C LYS A 80 10.74 -6.63 13.63
N ALA A 81 12.05 -6.64 13.87
CA ALA A 81 12.89 -5.44 13.87
C ALA A 81 12.93 -4.76 12.49
N GLN A 82 13.20 -5.52 11.43
CA GLN A 82 13.24 -5.00 10.05
C GLN A 82 11.87 -4.49 9.58
N ASN A 83 10.78 -5.12 10.04
CA ASN A 83 9.43 -4.66 9.74
C ASN A 83 9.14 -3.31 10.41
N LEU A 84 9.62 -3.09 11.65
CA LEU A 84 9.48 -1.82 12.34
C LEU A 84 10.31 -0.72 11.67
N GLU A 85 11.55 -1.00 11.25
CA GLU A 85 12.35 -0.02 10.50
C GLU A 85 11.63 0.47 9.24
N LYS A 86 11.05 -0.46 8.46
CA LYS A 86 10.27 -0.12 7.25
C LYS A 86 8.96 0.61 7.54
N ALA A 87 8.42 0.50 8.75
CA ALA A 87 7.22 1.23 9.16
C ALA A 87 7.49 2.72 9.42
N PHE A 88 8.75 3.09 9.69
CA PHE A 88 9.17 4.45 10.05
C PHE A 88 10.07 5.12 9.01
N ALA A 89 10.34 4.47 7.87
CA ALA A 89 11.16 4.97 6.75
C ALA A 89 10.33 5.49 5.56
#